data_AF-A0A8T3W3C9-F1
#
_entry.id   AF-A0A8T3W3C9-F1
#
_cell.length_a   1.000
_cell.length_b   1.000
_cell.length_c   1.000
_cell.angle_alpha   90.00
_cell.angle_beta   90.00
_cell.angle_gamma   90.00
#
_symmetry.space_group_name_H-M   'P 1'
#
loop_
_entity.id
_entity.type
_entity.pdbx_description
1 polymer ?
#
loop_
_entity_poly.entity_id
_entity_poly.type
_entity_poly.pdbx_seq_one_letter_code
_entity_poly.pdbx_strand_id
1 'polypeptide(L)'
;MEKAKIILFLSLMLLLIGFGLLFGYKGITGNVAAENYTYTKAVCNESKYCEDYEVTCNGSRTIFMKPTGNAIQFSEDWNDPRNKDQIEKTC
;
A
#
# COMPACT_ATOMS: atom_id res chain seq x y z
N MET A 1 2.06 -23.97 -54.21
CA MET A 1 2.75 -22.77 -53.69
C MET A 1 1.81 -21.77 -53.01
N GLU A 2 0.59 -21.56 -53.51
CA GLU A 2 -0.36 -20.61 -52.88
C GLU A 2 -0.82 -21.02 -51.47
N LYS A 3 -1.15 -22.30 -51.24
CA LYS A 3 -1.54 -22.80 -49.92
C LYS A 3 -0.43 -22.62 -48.87
N ALA A 4 0.83 -22.79 -49.27
CA ALA A 4 1.99 -22.58 -48.40
C ALA A 4 2.17 -21.10 -48.02
N LYS A 5 1.90 -20.18 -48.95
CA LYS A 5 1.91 -18.73 -48.69
C LYS A 5 0.81 -18.32 -47.71
N ILE A 6 -0.38 -18.91 -47.82
CA ILE A 6 -1.49 -18.67 -46.89
C ILE A 6 -1.16 -19.16 -45.49
N ILE A 7 -0.60 -20.37 -45.37
CA ILE A 7 -0.19 -20.92 -44.06
C ILE A 7 0.91 -20.06 -43.43
N LEU A 8 1.90 -19.63 -44.22
CA LEU A 8 2.96 -18.74 -43.75
C LEU A 8 2.38 -17.41 -43.24
N PHE A 9 1.45 -16.81 -43.99
CA PHE A 9 0.80 -15.57 -43.61
C PHE A 9 0.02 -15.70 -42.30
N LEU A 10 -0.76 -16.78 -42.13
CA LEU A 10 -1.52 -17.05 -40.91
C LEU A 10 -0.59 -17.27 -39.71
N SER A 11 0.51 -18.00 -39.90
CA SER A 11 1.51 -18.21 -38.84
C SER A 11 2.17 -16.90 -38.39
N LEU A 12 2.44 -16.00 -39.33
CA LEU A 12 3.00 -14.68 -39.05
C LEU A 12 2.02 -13.79 -38.28
N MET A 13 0.74 -13.79 -38.66
CA MET A 13 -0.29 -13.07 -37.89
C MET A 13 -0.41 -13.58 -36.46
N LEU A 14 -0.40 -14.90 -36.26
CA LEU A 14 -0.46 -15.50 -34.93
C LEU A 14 0.74 -15.10 -34.06
N LEU A 15 1.93 -15.05 -34.64
CA LEU A 15 3.15 -14.57 -33.96
C LEU A 15 3.04 -13.09 -33.56
N LEU A 16 2.52 -12.24 -34.44
CA LEU A 16 2.34 -10.81 -34.16
C LEU A 16 1.31 -10.57 -33.06
N ILE A 17 0.20 -11.30 -33.06
CA ILE A 17 -0.81 -11.24 -32.01
C ILE A 17 -0.21 -11.71 -30.68
N GLY A 18 0.50 -12.84 -30.67
CA GLY A 18 1.17 -13.36 -29.48
C GLY A 18 2.21 -12.38 -28.92
N PHE A 19 3.00 -11.75 -29.79
CA PHE A 19 3.97 -10.73 -29.39
C PHE A 19 3.28 -9.48 -28.82
N GLY A 20 2.20 -9.00 -29.44
CA GLY A 20 1.42 -7.87 -28.93
C GLY A 20 0.88 -8.11 -27.52
N LEU A 21 0.42 -9.34 -27.23
CA LEU A 21 -0.03 -9.72 -25.89
C LEU A 21 1.11 -9.72 -24.88
N LEU A 22 2.35 -10.06 -25.27
CA LEU A 22 3.53 -10.05 -24.37
C LEU A 22 4.00 -8.64 -23.98
N PHE A 23 3.64 -7.58 -24.71
CA PHE A 23 4.02 -6.21 -24.37
C PHE A 23 2.83 -5.35 -23.92
N GLY A 24 1.59 -5.77 -24.22
CA GLY A 24 0.37 -5.04 -23.87
C GLY A 24 -0.11 -5.20 -22.42
N TYR A 25 0.44 -6.14 -21.65
CA TYR A 25 -0.09 -6.44 -20.30
C TYR A 25 0.36 -5.50 -19.18
N LYS A 26 1.25 -4.52 -19.43
CA LYS A 26 1.80 -3.64 -18.39
C LYS A 26 0.78 -2.69 -17.73
N GLY A 27 -0.49 -2.71 -18.13
CA GLY A 27 -1.54 -1.84 -17.56
C GLY A 27 -2.90 -2.50 -17.31
N ILE A 28 -3.02 -3.84 -17.43
CA ILE A 28 -4.33 -4.53 -17.27
C ILE A 28 -4.58 -4.97 -15.81
N THR A 29 -3.54 -5.05 -14.98
CA THR A 29 -3.74 -5.12 -13.54
C THR A 29 -4.32 -3.78 -13.12
N GLY A 30 -5.64 -3.72 -12.87
CA GLY A 30 -6.28 -2.51 -12.39
C GLY A 30 -5.50 -1.94 -11.22
N ASN A 31 -5.43 -0.61 -11.12
CA ASN A 31 -5.00 0.04 -9.90
C ASN A 31 -5.88 -0.53 -8.79
N VAL A 32 -5.36 -1.46 -7.99
CA VAL A 32 -5.96 -1.79 -6.70
C VAL A 32 -5.83 -0.49 -5.95
N ALA A 33 -6.90 0.31 -5.98
CA ALA A 33 -6.98 1.52 -5.20
C ALA A 33 -6.77 1.05 -3.76
N ALA A 34 -5.60 1.36 -3.21
CA ALA A 34 -5.32 0.98 -1.84
C ALA A 34 -6.44 1.61 -1.00
N GLU A 35 -7.25 0.77 -0.36
CA GLU A 35 -8.42 1.24 0.35
C GLU A 35 -7.96 2.14 1.50
N ASN A 36 -8.64 3.28 1.64
CA ASN A 36 -8.39 4.15 2.78
C ASN A 36 -8.95 3.47 4.03
N TYR A 37 -8.12 3.33 5.05
CA TYR A 37 -8.58 2.87 6.36
C TYR A 37 -8.11 3.84 7.45
N THR A 38 -8.92 3.95 8.49
CA THR A 38 -8.71 4.87 9.61
C THR A 38 -8.73 4.09 10.91
N TYR A 39 -7.80 4.40 11.80
CA TYR A 39 -7.71 3.80 13.13
C TYR A 39 -7.09 4.78 14.14
N THR A 40 -7.15 4.45 15.42
CA THR A 40 -6.54 5.25 16.50
C THR A 40 -5.19 4.70 16.91
N LYS A 41 -4.20 5.58 17.12
CA LYS A 41 -2.85 5.21 17.58
C LYS A 41 -2.38 6.18 18.67
N ALA A 42 -1.91 5.64 19.80
CA ALA A 42 -1.26 6.41 20.84
C ALA A 42 0.18 6.79 20.42
N VAL A 43 0.50 8.09 20.43
CA VAL A 43 1.83 8.65 20.21
C VAL A 43 2.34 9.21 21.53
N CYS A 44 3.49 8.71 21.97
CA CYS A 44 4.09 9.06 23.26
C CYS A 44 5.39 9.82 23.05
N ASN A 45 5.67 10.79 23.92
CA ASN A 45 6.93 11.54 23.93
C ASN A 45 7.86 11.07 25.06
N GLU A 46 9.07 11.66 25.11
CA GLU A 46 10.09 11.33 26.11
C GLU A 46 9.64 11.67 27.54
N SER A 47 8.75 12.65 27.70
CA SER A 47 8.15 13.05 28.98
C SER A 47 6.99 12.16 29.43
N LYS A 48 6.82 10.96 28.85
CA LYS A 48 5.75 10.00 29.21
C LYS A 48 4.33 10.52 29.01
N TYR A 49 4.17 11.57 28.22
CA TYR A 49 2.88 12.04 27.74
C TYR A 49 2.50 11.26 26.49
N CYS A 50 1.31 10.68 26.48
CA CYS A 50 0.77 9.95 25.35
C CYS A 50 -0.57 10.56 24.92
N GLU A 51 -0.72 10.79 23.62
CA GLU A 51 -1.96 11.28 23.02
C GLU A 51 -2.42 10.36 21.90
N ASP A 52 -3.72 10.10 21.82
CA ASP A 52 -4.32 9.30 20.76
C ASP A 52 -4.52 10.15 19.52
N TYR A 53 -4.07 9.63 18.37
CA TYR A 53 -4.25 10.23 17.06
C TYR A 53 -5.16 9.37 16.20
N GLU A 54 -6.04 10.02 15.43
CA GLU A 54 -6.75 9.41 14.31
C GLU A 54 -5.78 9.39 13.11
N VAL A 55 -5.46 8.19 12.63
CA VAL A 55 -4.51 7.96 11.53
C VAL A 55 -5.28 7.40 10.34
N THR A 56 -5.16 8.05 9.19
CA THR A 56 -5.71 7.54 7.93
C THR A 56 -4.58 7.12 7.00
N CYS A 57 -4.66 5.87 6.56
CA CYS A 57 -3.71 5.22 5.68
C CYS A 57 -4.34 4.96 4.30
N ASN A 58 -3.52 5.07 3.25
CA ASN A 58 -3.79 4.55 1.91
C ASN A 58 -2.76 3.46 1.64
N GLY A 59 -3.12 2.19 1.89
CA GLY A 59 -2.16 1.10 1.93
C GLY A 59 -1.09 1.34 3.01
N SER A 60 0.20 1.33 2.64
CA SER A 60 1.31 1.58 3.57
C SER A 60 1.68 3.06 3.75
N ARG A 61 0.89 3.99 3.19
CA ARG A 61 1.17 5.43 3.23
C ARG A 61 0.21 6.15 4.17
N THR A 62 0.75 6.86 5.16
CA THR A 62 -0.03 7.81 5.96
C THR A 62 -0.41 9.01 5.11
N ILE A 63 -1.70 9.29 5.00
CA ILE A 63 -2.21 10.44 4.25
C ILE A 63 -2.76 11.54 5.16
N PHE A 64 -3.17 11.19 6.38
CA PHE A 64 -3.69 12.14 7.35
C PHE A 64 -3.47 11.63 8.78
N MET A 65 -3.19 12.54 9.69
CA MET A 65 -3.00 12.26 11.11
C MET A 65 -3.43 13.49 11.91
N LYS A 66 -4.37 13.33 12.84
CA LYS A 66 -4.83 14.41 13.74
C LYS A 66 -4.93 13.93 15.18
N PRO A 67 -4.65 14.78 16.18
CA PRO A 67 -4.91 14.44 17.57
C PRO A 67 -6.42 14.27 17.79
N THR A 68 -6.79 13.33 18.66
CA THR A 68 -8.18 13.12 19.09
C THR A 68 -8.54 14.01 20.29
N GLY A 69 -7.54 14.57 20.97
CA GLY A 69 -7.70 15.28 22.24
C GLY A 69 -7.75 14.37 23.47
N ASN A 70 -7.72 13.04 23.28
CA ASN A 70 -7.58 12.09 24.38
C ASN A 70 -6.11 11.88 24.68
N ALA A 71 -5.68 12.30 25.88
CA ALA A 71 -4.30 12.19 26.30
C ALA A 71 -4.17 11.76 27.77
N ILE A 72 -3.02 11.19 28.09
CA ILE A 72 -2.65 10.76 29.44
C ILE A 72 -1.18 11.08 29.72
N GLN A 73 -0.92 11.52 30.94
CA GLN A 73 0.42 11.67 31.48
C GLN A 73 0.72 10.48 32.38
N PHE A 74 1.69 9.66 32.01
CA PHE A 74 2.16 8.57 32.85
C PHE A 74 3.21 9.05 33.86
N SER A 75 3.49 8.22 34.85
CA SER A 75 4.57 8.42 35.81
C SER A 75 5.96 8.22 35.17
N GLU A 76 7.00 8.80 35.77
CA GLU A 76 8.37 8.75 35.26
C GLU A 76 8.94 7.32 35.16
N ASP A 77 8.48 6.43 36.05
CA ASP A 77 8.86 5.01 36.09
C ASP A 77 8.09 4.14 35.06
N TRP A 78 7.09 4.71 34.39
CA TRP A 78 6.33 3.99 33.38
C TRP A 78 7.18 3.72 32.13
N ASN A 79 7.07 2.50 31.62
CA ASN A 79 7.71 2.06 30.39
C ASN A 79 6.65 1.56 29.42
N ASP A 80 6.77 2.01 28.17
CA ASP A 80 5.87 1.58 27.11
C ASP A 80 6.06 0.09 26.85
N PRO A 81 5.02 -0.76 27.01
CA PRO A 81 5.13 -2.19 26.79
C PRO A 81 5.20 -2.55 25.29
N ARG A 82 4.95 -1.59 24.40
CA ARG A 82 5.00 -1.82 22.94
C ARG A 82 6.43 -1.94 22.46
N ASN A 83 6.64 -2.78 21.45
CA ASN A 83 7.94 -2.85 20.79
C ASN A 83 8.16 -1.67 19.83
N LYS A 84 9.40 -1.53 19.35
CA LYS A 84 9.82 -0.45 18.45
C LYS A 84 8.95 -0.38 17.19
N ASP A 85 8.62 -1.52 16.57
CA ASP A 85 7.81 -1.56 15.36
C ASP A 85 6.38 -1.07 15.61
N GLN A 86 5.77 -1.44 16.74
CA GLN A 86 4.44 -0.96 17.13
C GLN A 86 4.42 0.54 17.42
N ILE A 87 5.53 1.10 17.91
CA ILE A 87 5.69 2.53 18.17
C ILE A 87 5.88 3.28 16.85
N GLU A 88 6.81 2.84 16.00
CA GLU A 88 7.22 3.58 14.79
C GLU A 88 6.29 3.38 13.59
N LYS A 89 5.62 2.23 13.48
CA LYS A 89 4.76 1.92 12.33
C LYS A 89 3.43 2.66 12.39
N THR A 90 3.20 3.56 11.44
CA THR A 90 1.96 4.35 11.31
C THR A 90 1.02 3.83 10.23
N CYS A 91 1.55 3.16 9.22
CA CYS A 91 0.89 2.28 8.28
C CYS A 91 1.94 1.19 7.94
#